data_AF-A0A2G5BE83-F1
#
_entry.id   AF-A0A2G5BE83-F1
#
_cell.length_a   1.000
_cell.length_b   1.000
_cell.length_c   1.000
_cell.angle_alpha   90.00
_cell.angle_beta   90.00
_cell.angle_gamma   90.00
#
_symmetry.space_group_name_H-M   'P 1'
#
loop_
_entity.id
_entity.type
_entity.pdbx_description
1 polymer ?
#
loop_
_entity_poly.entity_id
_entity_poly.type
_entity_poly.pdbx_seq_one_letter_code
_entity_poly.pdbx_strand_id
1 'polypeptide(L)'
;MADLRNRALEPLYCDVGKYSRIIFLNDVIFCLPDLLELVHQSLTYQAHLTCAEDFEIHNGILEFYDTWVSRDLLGRAFKSRYQNIADDGTALIGQLHNRPFQVQCCWNGAAVLDANVFRGNNALRFRRSSPGECSASECSLLCNDLWEAGYQRALVVPRVKVAYNIKTRDLLRQPSNFPRDVPFHDQDPAKMIFKPGPATVYCNPLNSKGASVPEGPASLIELKH
;
A
#
# COMPACT_ATOMS: atom_id res chain seq x y z
N MET A 1 -11.37 3.89 10.99
CA MET A 1 -10.81 2.90 11.93
C MET A 1 -9.63 3.44 12.76
N ALA A 2 -9.23 4.71 12.56
CA ALA A 2 -8.04 5.33 13.15
C ALA A 2 -7.78 5.02 14.64
N ASP A 3 -8.75 5.28 15.52
CA ASP A 3 -8.56 5.14 16.98
C ASP A 3 -8.19 3.69 17.38
N LEU A 4 -8.81 2.69 16.75
CA LEU A 4 -8.50 1.28 17.02
C LEU A 4 -7.09 0.91 16.55
N ARG A 5 -6.67 1.41 15.38
CA ARG A 5 -5.31 1.18 14.88
C ARG A 5 -4.27 1.84 15.80
N ASN A 6 -4.52 3.07 16.25
CA ASN A 6 -3.64 3.76 17.19
C ASN A 6 -3.55 3.03 18.54
N ARG A 7 -4.68 2.56 19.08
CA ARG A 7 -4.68 1.75 20.30
C ARG A 7 -3.87 0.47 20.17
N ALA A 8 -3.95 -0.22 19.03
CA ALA A 8 -3.14 -1.40 18.77
C ALA A 8 -1.63 -1.09 18.71
N LEU A 9 -1.26 0.15 18.40
CA LEU A 9 0.12 0.61 18.32
C LEU A 9 0.66 1.16 19.65
N GLU A 10 -0.16 1.34 20.70
CA GLU A 10 0.29 1.90 21.99
C GLU A 10 1.56 1.24 22.55
N PRO A 11 1.74 -0.09 22.51
CA PRO A 11 2.96 -0.73 22.99
C PRO A 11 4.24 -0.25 22.28
N LEU A 12 4.14 0.24 21.04
CA LEU A 12 5.28 0.68 20.25
C LEU A 12 5.78 2.08 20.61
N TYR A 13 4.94 2.89 21.26
CA TYR A 13 5.23 4.30 21.51
C TYR A 13 6.34 4.49 22.56
N CYS A 14 6.46 3.56 23.51
CA CYS A 14 7.48 3.59 24.57
C CYS A 14 8.60 2.54 24.37
N ASP A 15 8.35 1.45 23.64
CA ASP A 15 9.35 0.40 23.38
C ASP A 15 10.24 0.75 22.18
N VAL A 16 11.23 1.63 22.39
CA VAL A 16 12.23 1.99 21.37
C VAL A 16 13.18 0.81 21.11
N GLY A 17 13.37 0.43 19.85
CA GLY A 17 14.36 -0.58 19.43
C GLY A 17 13.91 -2.04 19.53
N LYS A 18 12.76 -2.34 20.14
CA LYS A 18 12.26 -3.72 20.29
C LYS A 18 11.61 -4.28 19.03
N TYR A 19 10.92 -3.43 18.28
CA TYR A 19 10.22 -3.78 17.05
C TYR A 19 10.72 -2.93 15.89
N SER A 20 11.12 -3.56 14.80
CA SER A 20 11.63 -2.87 13.59
C SER A 20 10.57 -2.71 12.51
N ARG A 21 9.58 -3.61 12.48
CA ARG A 21 8.50 -3.64 11.48
C ARG A 21 7.17 -3.95 12.15
N ILE A 22 6.10 -3.42 11.58
CA ILE A 22 4.72 -3.64 11.99
C ILE A 22 3.98 -4.21 10.79
N ILE A 23 3.26 -5.31 10.98
CA ILE A 23 2.43 -5.89 9.93
C ILE A 23 0.96 -5.61 10.28
N PHE A 24 0.27 -4.89 9.41
CA PHE A 24 -1.18 -4.78 9.43
C PHE A 24 -1.77 -5.74 8.42
N LEU A 25 -2.77 -6.49 8.87
CA LEU A 25 -3.54 -7.43 8.06
C LEU A 25 -5.00 -6.99 8.13
N ASN A 26 -5.61 -6.78 6.98
CA ASN A 26 -7.06 -6.65 6.87
C ASN A 26 -7.69 -8.06 6.91
N ASP A 27 -8.94 -8.17 6.49
CA ASP A 27 -9.76 -9.38 6.36
C ASP A 27 -9.43 -10.22 5.11
N VAL A 28 -8.13 -10.44 4.85
CA VAL A 28 -7.63 -11.19 3.70
C VAL A 28 -7.13 -12.58 4.07
N ILE A 29 -7.13 -13.47 3.08
CA ILE A 29 -6.45 -14.77 3.14
C ILE A 29 -5.01 -14.59 2.70
N PHE A 30 -4.08 -14.85 3.62
CA PHE A 30 -2.64 -14.75 3.42
C PHE A 30 -1.93 -16.07 3.77
N CYS A 31 -0.67 -16.21 3.34
CA CYS A 31 0.19 -17.34 3.68
C CYS A 31 1.48 -16.83 4.34
N LEU A 32 2.14 -17.68 5.12
CA LEU A 32 3.39 -17.31 5.77
C LEU A 32 4.50 -16.85 4.79
N PRO A 33 4.77 -17.54 3.67
CA PRO A 33 5.81 -17.10 2.73
C PRO A 33 5.56 -15.70 2.16
N ASP A 34 4.29 -15.36 1.93
CA ASP A 34 3.89 -14.05 1.43
C ASP A 34 4.19 -12.93 2.44
N LEU A 35 3.90 -13.16 3.73
CA LEU A 35 4.22 -12.17 4.77
C LEU A 35 5.72 -12.03 4.99
N LEU A 36 6.46 -13.13 4.95
CA LEU A 36 7.93 -13.11 5.03
C LEU A 36 8.53 -12.36 3.85
N GLU A 37 7.95 -12.51 2.66
CA GLU A 37 8.37 -11.78 1.48
C GLU A 37 8.13 -10.27 1.61
N LEU A 38 6.97 -9.82 2.10
CA LEU A 38 6.74 -8.39 2.36
C LEU A 38 7.75 -7.83 3.36
N VAL A 39 8.02 -8.55 4.44
CA VAL A 39 9.00 -8.14 5.45
C VAL A 39 10.41 -8.10 4.85
N HIS A 40 10.77 -9.11 4.05
CA HIS A 40 12.04 -9.15 3.35
C HIS A 40 12.21 -7.92 2.45
N GLN A 41 11.25 -7.62 1.57
CA GLN A 41 11.31 -6.45 0.69
C GLN A 41 11.34 -5.13 1.47
N SER A 42 10.57 -5.03 2.56
CA SER A 42 10.59 -3.85 3.43
C SER A 42 11.96 -3.60 4.09
N LEU A 43 12.68 -4.65 4.48
CA LEU A 43 14.02 -4.54 5.04
C LEU A 43 15.07 -4.28 3.95
N THR A 44 15.01 -5.05 2.87
CA THR A 44 15.93 -5.00 1.73
C THR A 44 15.97 -3.62 1.08
N TYR A 45 14.81 -2.99 0.86
CA TYR A 45 14.72 -1.63 0.30
C TYR A 45 14.64 -0.53 1.36
N GLN A 46 14.76 -0.90 2.65
CA GLN A 46 14.60 0.02 3.78
C GLN A 46 13.31 0.85 3.68
N ALA A 47 12.22 0.26 3.17
CA ALA A 47 10.98 0.96 2.89
C ALA A 47 10.23 1.30 4.18
N HIS A 48 9.58 2.46 4.18
CA HIS A 48 8.74 2.92 5.29
C HIS A 48 7.34 2.31 5.24
N LEU A 49 6.89 1.96 4.03
CA LEU A 49 5.63 1.28 3.76
C LEU A 49 5.85 0.25 2.64
N THR A 50 5.38 -0.98 2.83
CA THR A 50 5.48 -2.06 1.84
C THR A 50 4.18 -2.84 1.85
N CYS A 51 3.51 -2.92 0.70
CA CYS A 51 2.17 -3.52 0.62
C CYS A 51 2.13 -4.73 -0.32
N ALA A 52 1.21 -5.64 -0.01
CA ALA A 52 0.74 -6.65 -0.95
C ALA A 52 -0.09 -6.01 -2.06
N GLU A 53 -0.58 -6.85 -2.97
CA GLU A 53 -1.70 -6.55 -3.85
C GLU A 53 -2.91 -7.37 -3.43
N ASP A 54 -4.07 -6.74 -3.33
CA ASP A 54 -5.32 -7.42 -3.04
C ASP A 54 -6.21 -7.55 -4.29
N PHE A 55 -6.78 -8.74 -4.45
CA PHE A 55 -7.63 -9.03 -5.59
C PHE A 55 -8.98 -9.59 -5.17
N GLU A 56 -9.95 -9.33 -6.02
CA GLU A 56 -11.28 -9.92 -5.96
C GLU A 56 -11.74 -10.33 -7.36
N ILE A 57 -12.66 -11.29 -7.44
CA ILE A 57 -13.30 -11.67 -8.69
C ILE A 57 -14.65 -10.97 -8.74
N HIS A 58 -14.78 -9.96 -9.60
CA HIS A 58 -16.03 -9.28 -9.89
C HIS A 58 -16.49 -9.66 -11.29
N ASN A 59 -17.74 -10.12 -11.42
CA ASN A 59 -18.34 -10.55 -12.70
C ASN A 59 -17.47 -11.53 -13.52
N GLY A 60 -16.74 -12.41 -12.82
CA GLY A 60 -15.85 -13.41 -13.45
C GLY A 60 -14.48 -12.89 -13.88
N ILE A 61 -14.17 -11.62 -13.62
CA ILE A 61 -12.90 -10.97 -13.95
C ILE A 61 -12.10 -10.80 -12.66
N LEU A 62 -10.81 -11.15 -12.70
CA LEU A 62 -9.88 -10.87 -11.61
C LEU A 62 -9.52 -9.38 -11.64
N GLU A 63 -9.85 -8.67 -10.56
CA GLU A 63 -9.67 -7.23 -10.44
C GLU A 63 -8.85 -6.90 -9.20
N PHE A 64 -7.95 -5.93 -9.36
CA PHE A 64 -7.30 -5.25 -8.24
C PHE A 64 -8.38 -4.52 -7.43
N TYR A 65 -8.45 -4.79 -6.14
CA TYR A 65 -9.59 -4.39 -5.32
C TYR A 65 -9.48 -2.96 -4.82
N ASP A 66 -8.52 -2.68 -3.92
CA ASP A 66 -8.43 -1.41 -3.19
C ASP A 66 -7.76 -0.30 -4.01
N THR A 67 -8.35 0.00 -5.16
CA THR A 67 -7.92 1.07 -6.10
C THR A 67 -8.01 2.46 -5.49
N TRP A 68 -8.84 2.62 -4.46
CA TRP A 68 -9.14 3.92 -3.88
C TRP A 68 -8.07 4.40 -2.90
N VAL A 69 -7.41 3.48 -2.18
CA VAL A 69 -6.26 3.82 -1.33
C VAL A 69 -4.96 3.87 -2.14
N SER A 70 -4.78 2.96 -3.09
CA SER A 70 -3.53 2.84 -3.85
C SER A 70 -3.35 3.97 -4.85
N ARG A 71 -2.18 4.62 -4.80
CA ARG A 71 -1.82 5.70 -5.72
C ARG A 71 -0.42 5.53 -6.27
N ASP A 72 -0.28 5.70 -7.57
CA ASP A 72 1.02 5.66 -8.23
C ASP A 72 1.84 6.92 -7.91
N LEU A 73 3.08 6.95 -8.41
CA LEU A 73 3.99 8.06 -8.13
C LEU A 73 3.63 9.35 -8.87
N LEU A 74 2.60 9.32 -9.73
CA LEU A 74 2.00 10.49 -10.36
C LEU A 74 0.78 10.99 -9.55
N GLY A 75 0.55 10.41 -8.38
CA GLY A 75 -0.55 10.76 -7.48
C GLY A 75 -1.90 10.23 -7.94
N ARG A 76 -1.95 9.36 -8.96
CA ARG A 76 -3.19 8.85 -9.55
C ARG A 76 -3.61 7.56 -8.88
N ALA A 77 -4.92 7.39 -8.70
CA ALA A 77 -5.48 6.14 -8.19
C ALA A 77 -5.12 4.97 -9.11
N PHE A 78 -4.93 3.79 -8.52
CA PHE A 78 -4.76 2.58 -9.30
C PHE A 78 -6.03 2.24 -10.08
N LYS A 79 -5.88 1.43 -11.12
CA LYS A 79 -6.96 0.86 -11.93
C LYS A 79 -7.20 -0.58 -11.50
N SER A 80 -8.43 -1.06 -11.67
CA SER A 80 -8.81 -2.43 -11.32
C SER A 80 -8.14 -3.50 -12.21
N ARG A 81 -7.61 -3.13 -13.38
CA ARG A 81 -7.06 -4.09 -14.34
C ARG A 81 -5.67 -4.57 -13.90
N TYR A 82 -5.56 -5.83 -13.46
CA TYR A 82 -4.34 -6.46 -12.91
C TYR A 82 -3.01 -6.14 -13.63
N GLN A 83 -2.96 -6.19 -14.96
CA GLN A 83 -1.72 -5.97 -15.73
C GLN A 83 -1.45 -4.49 -16.04
N ASN A 84 -2.39 -3.60 -15.72
CA ASN A 84 -2.34 -2.18 -16.03
C ASN A 84 -2.96 -1.39 -14.88
N ILE A 85 -2.41 -1.58 -13.68
CA ILE A 85 -2.92 -0.98 -12.44
C ILE A 85 -2.50 0.48 -12.26
N ALA A 86 -1.40 0.92 -12.87
CA ALA A 86 -0.82 2.25 -12.64
C ALA A 86 -0.66 3.01 -13.96
N ASP A 87 -0.69 4.35 -13.90
CA ASP A 87 -0.34 5.19 -15.04
C ASP A 87 1.16 5.53 -15.09
N ASP A 88 1.85 5.46 -13.95
CA ASP A 88 3.30 5.52 -13.89
C ASP A 88 3.94 4.33 -14.63
N GLY A 89 4.78 4.63 -15.63
CA GLY A 89 5.42 3.61 -16.46
C GLY A 89 6.42 2.73 -15.68
N THR A 90 7.03 3.22 -14.61
CA THR A 90 7.94 2.44 -13.75
C THR A 90 7.13 1.40 -12.96
N ALA A 91 5.99 1.81 -12.39
CA ALA A 91 5.07 0.93 -11.69
C ALA A 91 4.49 -0.14 -12.64
N LEU A 92 4.11 0.24 -13.86
CA LEU A 92 3.63 -0.70 -14.87
C LEU A 92 4.67 -1.78 -15.22
N ILE A 93 5.93 -1.38 -15.44
CA ILE A 93 7.02 -2.31 -15.71
C ILE A 93 7.28 -3.21 -14.49
N GLY A 94 7.27 -2.65 -13.28
CA GLY A 94 7.36 -3.43 -12.04
C GLY A 94 6.27 -4.49 -11.96
N GLN A 95 5.01 -4.11 -12.24
CA GLN A 95 3.88 -5.01 -12.24
C GLN A 95 4.03 -6.16 -13.22
N LEU A 96 4.34 -5.85 -14.49
CA LEU A 96 4.47 -6.85 -15.55
C LEU A 96 5.59 -7.86 -15.29
N HIS A 97 6.66 -7.43 -14.61
CA HIS A 97 7.80 -8.28 -14.28
C HIS A 97 7.75 -8.86 -12.85
N ASN A 98 6.65 -8.67 -12.12
CA ASN A 98 6.52 -9.06 -10.71
C ASN A 98 7.71 -8.57 -9.86
N ARG A 99 8.08 -7.30 -10.01
CA ARG A 99 9.13 -6.63 -9.25
C ARG A 99 8.51 -5.55 -8.37
N PRO A 100 9.01 -5.35 -7.13
CA PRO A 100 8.61 -4.23 -6.32
C PRO A 100 8.79 -2.92 -7.08
N PHE A 101 7.91 -1.96 -6.82
CA PHE A 101 7.97 -0.63 -7.41
C PHE A 101 7.49 0.41 -6.42
N GLN A 102 8.02 1.63 -6.55
CA GLN A 102 7.67 2.76 -5.69
C GLN A 102 6.29 3.32 -6.05
N VAL A 103 5.54 3.70 -5.03
CA VAL A 103 4.19 4.26 -5.12
C VAL A 103 4.05 5.44 -4.17
N GLN A 104 3.05 6.31 -4.38
CA GLN A 104 2.72 7.31 -3.38
C GLN A 104 1.93 6.67 -2.22
N CYS A 105 0.99 5.78 -2.50
CA CYS A 105 0.24 5.13 -1.42
C CYS A 105 -0.11 3.69 -1.78
N CYS A 106 -0.17 2.84 -0.77
CA CYS A 106 -0.70 1.49 -0.83
C CYS A 106 -1.20 1.07 0.56
N TRP A 107 -2.03 0.03 0.61
CA TRP A 107 -2.42 -0.63 1.86
C TRP A 107 -2.84 -2.08 1.60
N ASN A 108 -3.77 -2.27 0.65
CA ASN A 108 -3.99 -3.49 -0.14
C ASN A 108 -3.94 -4.81 0.62
N GLY A 109 -4.82 -4.95 1.62
CA GLY A 109 -5.00 -6.19 2.37
C GLY A 109 -3.91 -6.52 3.40
N ALA A 110 -2.64 -6.28 3.08
CA ALA A 110 -1.51 -6.49 3.97
C ALA A 110 -0.44 -5.41 3.76
N ALA A 111 -0.07 -4.72 4.84
CA ALA A 111 0.91 -3.64 4.83
C ALA A 111 1.96 -3.84 5.92
N VAL A 112 3.23 -3.64 5.56
CA VAL A 112 4.38 -3.62 6.47
C VAL A 112 4.88 -2.20 6.59
N LEU A 113 4.93 -1.67 7.82
CA LEU A 113 5.46 -0.34 8.10
C LEU A 113 6.76 -0.40 8.89
N ASP A 114 7.65 0.56 8.66
CA ASP A 114 8.77 0.83 9.55
C ASP A 114 8.22 1.32 10.89
N ALA A 115 8.58 0.65 11.98
CA ALA A 115 8.09 1.00 13.32
C ALA A 115 8.49 2.41 13.77
N ASN A 116 9.56 2.98 13.21
CA ASN A 116 10.04 4.30 13.57
C ASN A 116 9.10 5.44 13.15
N VAL A 117 8.22 5.22 12.17
CA VAL A 117 7.24 6.24 11.74
C VAL A 117 6.25 6.60 12.86
N PHE A 118 6.08 5.72 13.84
CA PHE A 118 5.14 5.89 14.96
C PHE A 118 5.84 6.29 16.28
N ARG A 119 7.13 6.64 16.25
CA ARG A 119 7.95 6.92 17.45
C ARG A 119 8.57 8.32 17.43
N GLY A 120 8.98 8.78 18.61
CA GLY A 120 9.65 10.07 18.79
C GLY A 120 8.71 11.28 18.78
N ASN A 121 9.29 12.48 18.69
CA ASN A 121 8.54 13.74 18.81
C ASN A 121 7.66 14.03 17.59
N ASN A 122 8.02 13.49 16.42
CA ASN A 122 7.29 13.66 15.16
C ASN A 122 6.53 12.38 14.76
N ALA A 123 6.13 11.60 15.76
CA ALA A 123 5.47 10.33 15.54
C ALA A 123 4.14 10.50 14.81
N LEU A 124 3.96 9.81 13.70
CA LEU A 124 2.72 9.79 12.96
C LEU A 124 1.64 8.99 13.70
N ARG A 125 0.38 9.28 13.42
CA ARG A 125 -0.79 8.57 13.97
C ARG A 125 -1.83 8.42 12.87
N PHE A 126 -2.58 7.33 12.90
CA PHE A 126 -3.78 7.26 12.08
C PHE A 126 -4.75 8.36 12.53
N ARG A 127 -5.41 9.02 11.58
CA ARG A 127 -6.32 10.13 11.88
C ARG A 127 -7.50 10.13 10.92
N ARG A 128 -8.48 10.98 11.24
CA ARG A 128 -9.51 11.39 10.29
C ARG A 128 -9.04 12.62 9.51
N SER A 129 -9.73 12.91 8.42
CA SER A 129 -9.51 14.12 7.64
C SER A 129 -9.80 15.36 8.48
N SER A 130 -8.95 16.37 8.36
CA SER A 130 -9.16 17.69 8.97
C SER A 130 -10.23 18.48 8.20
N PRO A 131 -10.85 19.51 8.80
CA PRO A 131 -11.75 20.40 8.06
C PRO A 131 -11.05 21.00 6.82
N GLY A 132 -11.66 20.85 5.64
CA GLY A 132 -11.11 21.32 4.36
C GLY A 132 -10.12 20.36 3.69
N GLU A 133 -9.71 19.29 4.38
CA GLU A 133 -8.97 18.19 3.78
C GLU A 133 -9.93 17.19 3.14
N CYS A 134 -9.46 16.44 2.16
CA CYS A 134 -10.28 15.39 1.58
C CYS A 134 -10.63 14.30 2.60
N SER A 135 -11.91 13.93 2.59
CA SER A 135 -12.46 12.82 3.35
C SER A 135 -11.94 11.50 2.80
N ALA A 136 -10.74 11.08 3.23
CA ALA A 136 -10.09 9.86 2.80
C ALA A 136 -10.00 8.83 3.93
N SER A 137 -9.62 7.59 3.59
CA SER A 137 -9.40 6.54 4.59
C SER A 137 -8.23 6.92 5.50
N GLU A 138 -8.21 6.39 6.74
CA GLU A 138 -7.06 6.65 7.62
C GLU A 138 -5.74 6.12 7.04
N CYS A 139 -5.78 5.11 6.16
CA CYS A 139 -4.62 4.57 5.46
C CYS A 139 -4.11 5.55 4.39
N SER A 140 -5.02 6.11 3.60
CA SER A 140 -4.70 7.13 2.59
C SER A 140 -4.14 8.40 3.22
N LEU A 141 -4.68 8.81 4.37
CA LEU A 141 -4.19 9.94 5.15
C LEU A 141 -2.82 9.65 5.74
N LEU A 142 -2.60 8.46 6.29
CA LEU A 142 -1.29 8.06 6.78
C LEU A 142 -0.24 8.06 5.65
N CYS A 143 -0.58 7.63 4.44
CA CYS A 143 0.33 7.77 3.30
C CYS A 143 0.71 9.23 3.08
N ASN A 144 -0.25 10.15 3.04
CA ASN A 144 0.06 11.58 2.87
C ASN A 144 0.98 12.07 3.99
N ASP A 145 0.64 11.78 5.25
CA ASP A 145 1.44 12.16 6.41
C ASP A 145 2.87 11.58 6.35
N LEU A 146 3.04 10.34 5.88
CA LEU A 146 4.35 9.74 5.64
C LEU A 146 5.15 10.56 4.62
N TRP A 147 4.54 10.93 3.49
CA TRP A 147 5.21 11.70 2.45
C TRP A 147 5.60 13.11 2.91
N GLU A 148 4.71 13.81 3.61
CA GLU A 148 4.96 15.14 4.18
C GLU A 148 6.04 15.12 5.28
N ALA A 149 6.13 14.02 6.04
CA ALA A 149 7.17 13.83 7.05
C ALA A 149 8.51 13.30 6.48
N GLY A 150 8.65 13.17 5.15
CA GLY A 150 9.88 12.68 4.49
C GLY A 150 10.04 11.16 4.46
N TYR A 151 9.03 10.40 4.90
CA TYR A 151 8.99 8.94 4.83
C TYR A 151 8.54 8.42 3.44
N GLN A 152 9.29 8.77 2.40
CA GLN A 152 8.89 8.69 0.99
C GLN A 152 9.21 7.35 0.27
N ARG A 153 9.60 6.33 1.02
CA ARG A 153 9.95 4.99 0.51
C ARG A 153 8.77 4.03 0.70
N ALA A 154 7.74 4.21 -0.12
CA ALA A 154 6.57 3.32 -0.16
C ALA A 154 6.64 2.39 -1.38
N LEU A 155 6.36 1.09 -1.17
CA LEU A 155 6.50 0.04 -2.17
C LEU A 155 5.26 -0.84 -2.27
N VAL A 156 4.92 -1.27 -3.47
CA VAL A 156 4.06 -2.44 -3.71
C VAL A 156 4.94 -3.62 -4.10
N VAL A 157 4.61 -4.83 -3.64
CA VAL A 157 5.30 -6.08 -3.97
C VAL A 157 4.35 -6.99 -4.75
N PRO A 158 4.35 -6.96 -6.09
CA PRO A 158 3.37 -7.68 -6.92
C PRO A 158 3.38 -9.19 -6.75
N ARG A 159 4.49 -9.77 -6.26
CA ARG A 159 4.57 -11.21 -5.98
C ARG A 159 3.67 -11.63 -4.83
N VAL A 160 3.38 -10.73 -3.92
CA VAL A 160 2.53 -10.99 -2.77
C VAL A 160 1.11 -10.58 -3.11
N LYS A 161 0.28 -11.58 -3.41
CA LYS A 161 -1.12 -11.39 -3.81
C LYS A 161 -2.04 -12.01 -2.77
N VAL A 162 -2.92 -11.20 -2.20
CA VAL A 162 -3.90 -11.60 -1.18
C VAL A 162 -5.32 -11.46 -1.73
N ALA A 163 -6.28 -12.10 -1.07
CA ALA A 163 -7.68 -12.10 -1.51
C ALA A 163 -8.66 -12.20 -0.33
N TYR A 164 -9.87 -11.70 -0.52
CA TYR A 164 -10.92 -11.71 0.51
C TYR A 164 -11.76 -12.99 0.52
N ASN A 165 -11.60 -13.87 -0.48
CA ASN A 165 -12.32 -15.14 -0.54
C ASN A 165 -11.48 -16.28 -1.13
N ILE A 166 -11.88 -17.51 -0.81
CA ILE A 166 -11.18 -18.76 -1.18
C ILE A 166 -11.06 -18.91 -2.70
N LYS A 167 -12.11 -18.58 -3.45
CA LYS A 167 -12.14 -18.73 -4.91
C LYS A 167 -11.07 -17.85 -5.57
N THR A 168 -11.00 -16.58 -5.18
CA THR A 168 -9.98 -15.66 -5.70
C THR A 168 -8.59 -16.08 -5.26
N ARG A 169 -8.41 -16.46 -3.98
CA ARG A 169 -7.14 -17.01 -3.49
C ARG A 169 -6.68 -18.19 -4.36
N ASP A 170 -7.53 -19.16 -4.61
CA ASP A 170 -7.16 -20.36 -5.37
C ASP A 170 -6.73 -20.02 -6.79
N LEU A 171 -7.41 -19.07 -7.45
CA LEU A 171 -6.99 -18.55 -8.75
C LEU A 171 -5.60 -17.90 -8.70
N LEU A 172 -5.32 -17.08 -7.68
CA LEU A 172 -4.02 -16.45 -7.44
C LEU A 172 -2.91 -17.46 -7.07
N ARG A 173 -3.30 -18.64 -6.56
CA ARG A 173 -2.34 -19.68 -6.16
C ARG A 173 -2.00 -20.65 -7.29
N GLN A 174 -2.72 -20.65 -8.41
CA GLN A 174 -2.41 -21.50 -9.55
C GLN A 174 -1.10 -21.09 -10.23
N PRO A 175 -0.07 -21.97 -10.26
CA PRO A 175 1.22 -21.67 -10.87
C PRO A 175 1.14 -21.33 -12.37
N SER A 176 0.15 -21.89 -13.08
CA SER A 176 -0.13 -21.58 -14.49
C SER A 176 -0.49 -20.11 -14.72
N ASN A 177 -1.09 -19.46 -13.74
CA ASN A 177 -1.51 -18.06 -13.81
C ASN A 177 -0.46 -17.13 -13.21
N PHE A 178 0.17 -17.58 -12.11
CA PHE A 178 1.15 -16.81 -11.35
C PHE A 178 2.33 -17.70 -10.91
N PRO A 179 3.38 -17.81 -11.74
CA PRO A 179 4.56 -18.59 -11.40
C PRO A 179 5.21 -18.02 -10.13
N ARG A 180 5.26 -18.82 -9.05
CA ARG A 180 5.93 -18.45 -7.78
C ARG A 180 7.34 -19.02 -7.64
N ASP A 181 7.71 -19.98 -8.48
CA ASP A 181 8.96 -20.73 -8.38
C ASP A 181 10.16 -20.01 -9.02
N VAL A 182 9.99 -18.76 -9.46
CA VAL A 182 11.12 -17.93 -9.91
C VAL A 182 11.82 -17.43 -8.64
N PRO A 183 13.02 -17.91 -8.30
CA PRO A 183 13.72 -17.46 -7.10
C PRO A 183 13.99 -15.94 -7.18
N PHE A 184 14.21 -15.29 -6.05
CA PHE A 184 14.50 -13.85 -5.94
C PHE A 184 15.89 -13.44 -6.49
N HIS A 185 16.33 -14.05 -7.60
CA HIS A 185 17.72 -13.95 -8.04
C HIS A 185 18.11 -12.63 -8.72
N ASP A 186 17.17 -11.73 -9.03
CA ASP A 186 17.44 -10.52 -9.83
C ASP A 186 16.92 -9.19 -9.22
N GLN A 187 16.45 -9.21 -7.97
CA GLN A 187 16.17 -7.95 -7.26
C GLN A 187 17.50 -7.45 -6.69
N ASP A 188 18.33 -6.81 -7.51
CA ASP A 188 19.47 -6.07 -6.97
C ASP A 188 18.90 -4.86 -6.21
N PRO A 189 18.91 -4.86 -4.86
CA PRO A 189 18.32 -3.76 -4.11
C PRO A 189 19.00 -2.43 -4.39
N ALA A 190 20.26 -2.45 -4.86
CA ALA A 190 20.99 -1.25 -5.26
C ALA A 190 20.44 -0.61 -6.55
N LYS A 191 19.56 -1.29 -7.30
CA LYS A 191 18.99 -0.74 -8.55
C LYS A 191 17.75 0.12 -8.34
N MET A 192 16.99 -0.05 -7.26
CA MET A 192 15.79 0.79 -7.06
C MET A 192 16.20 2.14 -6.47
N ILE A 193 16.18 3.16 -7.32
CA ILE A 193 16.36 4.54 -6.90
C ILE A 193 14.97 5.11 -6.59
N PHE A 194 14.71 5.38 -5.31
CA PHE A 194 13.50 6.08 -4.89
C PHE A 194 13.50 7.50 -5.46
N LYS A 195 12.44 7.85 -6.17
CA LYS A 195 12.22 9.19 -6.74
C LYS A 195 11.41 10.05 -5.76
N PRO A 196 11.48 11.39 -5.88
CA PRO A 196 10.56 12.29 -5.20
C PRO A 196 9.11 11.96 -5.53
N GLY A 197 8.22 12.33 -4.61
CA GLY A 197 6.78 12.10 -4.73
C GLY A 197 6.10 13.14 -5.59
N PRO A 198 4.83 12.92 -5.92
CA PRO A 198 4.05 13.91 -6.64
C PRO A 198 3.75 15.11 -5.73
N ALA A 199 3.74 16.32 -6.30
CA ALA A 199 3.29 17.53 -5.60
C ALA A 199 1.79 17.51 -5.28
N THR A 200 1.02 16.75 -6.06
CA THR A 200 -0.41 16.61 -5.88
C THR A 200 -0.85 15.15 -5.94
N VAL A 201 -1.91 14.82 -5.21
CA VAL A 201 -2.54 13.50 -5.23
C VAL A 201 -4.02 13.61 -5.55
N TYR A 202 -4.53 12.62 -6.28
CA TYR A 202 -5.95 12.47 -6.50
C TYR A 202 -6.64 12.02 -5.22
N CYS A 203 -7.77 12.64 -4.92
CA CYS A 203 -8.65 12.19 -3.88
C CYS A 203 -10.08 12.06 -4.35
N ASN A 204 -10.63 10.86 -4.13
CA ASN A 204 -12.05 10.59 -4.26
C ASN A 204 -12.63 10.60 -2.85
N PRO A 205 -13.40 11.62 -2.42
CA PRO A 205 -13.88 11.68 -1.05
C PRO A 205 -14.85 10.52 -0.73
N LEU A 206 -14.77 10.00 0.50
CA LEU A 206 -15.82 9.17 1.09
C LEU A 206 -17.06 10.01 1.37
N ASN A 207 -18.23 9.42 1.13
CA ASN A 207 -19.47 9.95 1.67
C ASN A 207 -19.57 9.70 3.19
N SER A 208 -20.62 10.25 3.80
CA SER A 208 -20.92 10.13 5.22
C SER A 208 -21.17 8.69 5.73
N LYS A 209 -21.30 7.70 4.84
CA LYS A 209 -21.45 6.28 5.16
C LYS A 209 -20.18 5.45 4.92
N GLY A 210 -19.06 6.09 4.58
CA GLY A 210 -17.80 5.40 4.32
C GLY A 210 -17.74 4.65 2.99
N ALA A 211 -18.69 4.90 2.08
CA ALA A 211 -18.57 4.46 0.69
C ALA A 211 -17.90 5.55 -0.14
N SER A 212 -17.00 5.16 -1.06
CA SER A 212 -16.48 6.08 -2.07
C SER A 212 -17.64 6.68 -2.85
N VAL A 213 -17.54 7.95 -3.23
CA VAL A 213 -18.46 8.54 -4.21
C VAL A 213 -17.86 8.28 -5.59
N PRO A 214 -18.36 7.31 -6.37
CA PRO A 214 -17.77 6.99 -7.68
C PRO A 214 -17.95 8.13 -8.69
N GLU A 215 -18.91 9.03 -8.42
CA GLU A 215 -19.33 10.13 -9.30
C GLU A 215 -19.07 11.52 -8.70
N GLY A 216 -18.34 11.62 -7.59
CA GLY A 216 -17.93 12.91 -7.03
C GLY A 216 -16.75 13.47 -7.84
N PRO A 217 -16.61 14.79 -8.03
CA PRO A 217 -15.45 15.34 -8.72
C PRO A 217 -14.20 14.97 -7.91
N ALA A 218 -13.34 14.14 -8.50
CA ALA A 218 -12.03 13.85 -7.95
C ALA A 218 -11.29 15.19 -7.80
N SER A 219 -10.82 15.50 -6.59
CA SER A 219 -10.06 16.72 -6.33
C SER A 219 -8.57 16.39 -6.28
N LEU A 220 -7.76 17.28 -6.86
CA LEU A 220 -6.32 17.28 -6.65
C LEU A 220 -6.02 17.98 -5.33
N ILE A 221 -5.21 17.33 -4.49
CA ILE A 221 -4.76 17.87 -3.20
C ILE A 221 -3.26 18.05 -3.27
N GLU A 222 -2.76 19.19 -2.81
CA GLU A 222 -1.32 19.42 -2.66
C GLU A 222 -0.78 18.68 -1.43
N LEU A 223 0.34 17.98 -1.62
CA LEU A 223 1.14 17.47 -0.50
C LEU A 223 2.09 18.56 -0.03
N LYS A 224 2.16 18.78 1.28
CA LYS A 224 3.10 19.74 1.86
C LYS A 224 4.51 19.13 1.86
N HIS A 225 5.37 19.63 0.98
CA HIS A 225 6.78 19.24 0.91
C HIS A 225 7.66 20.07 1.84
#